data_AF-A0A6A4ZMS0-F1
#
_entry.id   AF-A0A6A4ZMS0-F1
#
_cell.length_a   1.000
_cell.length_b   1.000
_cell.length_c   1.000
_cell.angle_alpha   90.00
_cell.angle_beta   90.00
_cell.angle_gamma   90.00
#
_symmetry.space_group_name_H-M   'P 1'
#
loop_
_entity.id
_entity.type
_entity.pdbx_description
1 polymer ?
#
loop_
_entity_poly.entity_id
_entity_poly.type
_entity_poly.pdbx_seq_one_letter_code
_entity_poly.pdbx_strand_id
1 'polypeptide(L)' 'MAPELKKTTFLLNWYSNPYHTPIFVAKKRGFYEEEGIDLAIMETTNPSDVTEIVGSGAVNLGLKAMIHILAAKDRGINLT' A
#
# COMPACT_ATOMS: atom_id res chain seq x y z
N MET A 1 -8.00 -27.15 0.51
CA MET A 1 -7.34 -26.53 -0.66
C MET A 1 -6.72 -25.23 -0.18
N ALA A 2 -5.53 -24.88 -0.66
CA ALA A 2 -4.95 -23.57 -0.37
C ALA A 2 -5.83 -22.47 -1.00
N PRO A 3 -5.95 -21.28 -0.38
CA PRO A 3 -6.78 -20.19 -0.91
C PRO A 3 -6.25 -19.72 -2.28
N GLU A 4 -7.16 -19.27 -3.15
CA GLU A 4 -6.78 -18.57 -4.38
C GLU A 4 -6.17 -17.22 -4.01
N LEU A 5 -4.94 -16.95 -4.45
CA LEU A 5 -4.22 -15.73 -4.08
C LEU A 5 -4.58 -14.56 -5.00
N LYS A 6 -5.13 -13.49 -4.40
CA LYS A 6 -5.39 -12.22 -5.08
C LYS A 6 -4.15 -11.35 -5.09
N LYS A 7 -3.62 -11.06 -6.28
CA LYS A 7 -2.53 -10.09 -6.47
C LYS A 7 -2.96 -8.71 -5.97
N THR A 8 -2.19 -8.18 -5.04
CA THR A 8 -2.46 -6.87 -4.41
C THR A 8 -1.16 -6.09 -4.32
N THR A 9 -1.11 -4.89 -4.89
CA THR A 9 0.05 -4.00 -4.75
C THR A 9 -0.12 -3.05 -3.56
N PHE A 10 0.98 -2.82 -2.84
CA PHE A 10 1.04 -1.92 -1.69
C PHE A 10 2.21 -0.94 -1.86
N LEU A 11 1.90 0.34 -2.00
CA LEU A 11 2.90 1.41 -2.15
C LEU A 11 3.23 2.04 -0.79
N LEU A 12 4.49 1.96 -0.38
CA LEU A 12 4.99 2.63 0.82
C LEU A 12 4.99 4.16 0.64
N ASN A 13 4.83 4.91 1.74
CA ASN A 13 4.88 6.37 1.72
C ASN A 13 6.29 6.94 1.59
N TRP A 14 7.31 6.08 1.68
CA TRP A 14 8.73 6.42 1.74
C TRP A 14 9.59 5.20 1.37
N TYR A 15 10.92 5.35 1.39
CA TYR A 15 11.82 4.19 1.39
C TYR A 15 11.57 3.27 2.60
N SER A 16 11.87 1.98 2.48
CA SER A 16 11.67 1.03 3.57
C SER A 16 12.50 1.39 4.81
N ASN A 17 11.84 1.43 5.96
CA ASN A 17 12.42 1.91 7.21
C ASN A 17 11.72 1.20 8.40
N PRO A 18 12.21 1.37 9.64
CA PRO A 18 11.74 0.56 10.77
C PRO A 18 10.23 0.59 11.05
N TYR A 19 9.51 1.68 10.78
CA TYR A 19 8.07 1.70 11.03
C TYR A 19 7.27 0.86 10.02
N HIS A 20 7.88 0.48 8.89
CA HIS A 20 7.27 -0.45 7.94
C HIS A 20 7.40 -1.93 8.37
N THR A 21 8.12 -2.22 9.47
CA THR A 21 8.36 -3.60 9.96
C THR A 21 7.09 -4.46 10.02
N PRO A 22 5.92 -3.97 10.51
CA PRO A 22 4.72 -4.81 10.57
C PRO A 22 4.30 -5.36 9.20
N ILE A 23 4.45 -4.57 8.13
CA ILE A 23 4.07 -4.95 6.76
C ILE A 23 4.97 -6.10 6.27
N PHE A 24 6.28 -5.97 6.45
CA PHE A 24 7.25 -6.96 6.02
C PHE A 24 7.20 -8.24 6.87
N VAL A 25 7.02 -8.11 8.19
CA VAL A 25 6.90 -9.26 9.09
C VAL A 25 5.64 -10.06 8.78
N ALA A 26 4.50 -9.41 8.53
CA ALA A 26 3.28 -10.09 8.12
C ALA A 26 3.49 -10.89 6.83
N LYS A 27 4.16 -10.31 5.82
CA LYS A 27 4.51 -11.03 4.59
C LYS A 27 5.45 -12.20 4.86
N LYS A 28 6.50 -12.00 5.67
CA LYS A 28 7.47 -13.06 5.99
C LYS A 28 6.86 -14.21 6.79
N ARG A 29 5.83 -13.93 7.60
CA ARG A 29 5.10 -14.92 8.41
C ARG A 29 3.97 -15.62 7.66
N GLY A 30 3.68 -15.25 6.41
CA GLY A 30 2.63 -15.87 5.60
C GLY A 30 1.22 -15.34 5.85
N PHE A 31 1.04 -14.31 6.68
CA PHE A 31 -0.28 -13.82 7.08
C PHE A 31 -1.13 -13.33 5.91
N TYR A 32 -0.52 -12.72 4.89
CA TYR A 32 -1.26 -12.32 3.69
C TYR A 32 -1.72 -13.53 2.88
N GLU A 33 -0.87 -14.55 2.74
CA GLU A 33 -1.19 -15.76 1.98
C GLU A 33 -2.30 -16.58 2.66
N GLU A 34 -2.27 -16.65 4.00
CA GLU A 34 -3.35 -17.24 4.82
C GLU A 34 -4.71 -16.58 4.56
N GLU A 35 -4.71 -15.26 4.31
CA GLU A 35 -5.89 -14.46 3.97
C GLU A 35 -6.16 -14.38 2.44
N GLY A 36 -5.46 -15.17 1.62
CA GLY A 36 -5.67 -15.19 0.17
C GLY A 36 -5.11 -13.97 -0.58
N ILE A 37 -4.09 -13.29 -0.03
CA ILE A 37 -3.49 -12.06 -0.58
C ILE A 37 -2.04 -12.35 -1.01
N ASP A 38 -1.75 -12.17 -2.30
CA ASP A 38 -0.38 -12.08 -2.81
C ASP A 38 0.06 -10.62 -2.84
N LEU A 39 0.68 -10.17 -1.75
CA LEU A 39 1.04 -8.76 -1.54
C LEU A 39 2.38 -8.40 -2.18
N ALA A 40 2.40 -7.54 -3.21
CA ALA A 40 3.60 -6.93 -3.76
C ALA A 40 3.87 -5.58 -3.09
N ILE A 41 4.97 -5.48 -2.33
CA ILE A 41 5.38 -4.25 -1.63
C ILE A 41 6.28 -3.43 -2.55
N MET A 42 5.95 -2.16 -2.75
CA MET A 42 6.68 -1.23 -3.62
C MET A 42 7.12 0.00 -2.81
N GLU A 43 8.32 0.49 -3.10
CA GLU A 43 8.79 1.78 -2.56
C GLU A 43 8.46 2.90 -3.54
N THR A 44 8.07 4.06 -3.00
CA THR A 44 7.93 5.26 -3.82
C THR A 44 9.29 5.93 -4.03
N THR A 45 9.53 6.43 -5.24
CA THR A 45 10.68 7.30 -5.55
C THR A 45 10.44 8.74 -5.13
N ASN A 46 9.17 9.16 -5.08
CA ASN A 46 8.75 10.47 -4.64
C ASN A 46 7.54 10.34 -3.68
N PRO A 47 7.72 10.67 -2.40
CA PRO A 47 6.65 10.62 -1.41
C PRO A 47 5.40 11.37 -1.83
N SER A 48 5.53 12.51 -2.50
CA SER A 48 4.40 13.37 -2.86
C SER A 48 3.41 12.69 -3.81
N ASP A 49 3.86 11.73 -4.63
CA ASP A 49 3.05 11.14 -5.70
C ASP A 49 2.15 9.99 -5.21
N VAL A 50 2.32 9.54 -3.97
CA VAL A 50 1.65 8.34 -3.44
C VAL A 50 0.13 8.44 -3.51
N THR A 51 -0.45 9.60 -3.17
CA THR A 51 -1.90 9.78 -3.20
C THR A 51 -2.47 9.75 -4.61
N GLU A 52 -1.74 10.32 -5.56
CA GLU A 52 -2.10 10.41 -6.97
C GLU A 52 -1.96 9.02 -7.63
N ILE A 53 -0.89 8.28 -7.32
CA ILE A 53 -0.67 6.92 -7.81
C ILE A 53 -1.77 5.98 -7.30
N VAL A 54 -2.08 6.00 -6.00
CA VAL A 54 -3.15 5.18 -5.42
C VAL A 54 -4.51 5.59 -6.00
N GLY A 55 -4.82 6.90 -6.04
CA GLY A 55 -6.10 7.39 -6.51
C GLY A 55 -6.35 7.19 -8.01
N SER A 56 -5.30 7.00 -8.80
CA SER A 56 -5.42 6.60 -10.21
C SER A 56 -5.77 5.12 -10.41
N GLY A 57 -5.64 4.29 -9.37
CA GLY A 57 -5.79 2.83 -9.46
C GLY A 57 -4.56 2.10 -10.03
N ALA A 58 -3.44 2.80 -10.24
CA ALA A 58 -2.19 2.19 -10.68
C ALA A 58 -1.62 1.19 -9.65
N VAL A 59 -1.94 1.39 -8.38
CA VAL A 59 -1.68 0.45 -7.28
C VAL A 59 -2.96 0.24 -6.47
N ASN A 60 -3.07 -0.90 -5.78
CA ASN A 60 -4.29 -1.25 -5.05
C ASN A 60 -4.37 -0.56 -3.68
N LEU A 61 -3.25 -0.48 -2.96
CA LEU A 61 -3.17 0.06 -1.61
C LEU A 61 -1.94 0.95 -1.47
N GLY A 62 -1.98 1.88 -0.50
CA GLY A 62 -0.83 2.66 -0.13
C GLY A 62 -0.86 3.16 1.31
N LEU A 63 0.30 3.56 1.80
CA LEU A 63 0.45 4.21 3.10
C LEU A 63 0.64 5.72 2.89
N LYS A 64 0.05 6.56 3.75
CA LYS A 64 0.35 8.00 3.78
C LYS A 64 -0.01 8.62 5.12
N ALA A 65 0.68 9.71 5.49
CA ALA A 65 0.31 10.49 6.67
C ALA A 65 -1.06 11.18 6.47
N MET A 66 -1.83 11.24 7.54
CA MET A 66 -3.24 11.68 7.53
C MET A 66 -3.47 13.01 6.82
N ILE A 67 -2.63 14.02 7.04
CA ILE A 67 -2.79 15.34 6.44
C ILE A 67 -2.81 15.29 4.91
N HIS A 68 -2.01 14.41 4.29
CA HIS A 68 -1.97 14.28 2.84
C HIS A 68 -3.17 13.50 2.30
N ILE A 69 -3.73 12.57 3.07
CA ILE A 69 -4.98 11.88 2.70
C ILE A 69 -6.14 12.87 2.64
N LEU A 70 -6.25 13.73 3.67
CA LEU A 70 -7.26 14.79 3.71
C LEU A 70 -7.09 15.77 2.56
N ALA A 71 -5.86 16.24 2.32
CA ALA A 71 -5.57 17.14 1.21
C ALA A 71 -5.80 16.50 -0.17
N ALA A 72 -5.56 15.20 -0.33
CA ALA A 72 -5.86 14.48 -1.57
C ALA A 72 -7.38 14.45 -1.83
N LYS A 73 -8.17 14.13 -0.81
CA LYS A 73 -9.63 14.11 -0.91
C LYS A 73 -10.22 15.49 -1.22
N ASP A 74 -9.70 16.55 -0.60
CA ASP A 74 -10.09 17.94 -0.88
C ASP A 74 -9.79 18.34 -2.34
N ARG A 75 -8.67 17.84 -2.90
CA ARG A 75 -8.30 17.99 -4.32
C ARG A 75 -9.10 17.10 -5.28
N GLY A 76 -10.07 16.32 -4.79
CA GLY A 76 -10.90 15.44 -5.62
C GLY A 76 -10.23 14.11 -6.02
N ILE A 77 -9.11 13.73 -5.39
CA ILE A 77 -8.49 12.42 -5.60
C ILE A 77 -9.30 11.37 -4.85
N ASN A 78 -9.79 10.36 -5.56
CA ASN A 78 -10.57 9.29 -4.95
C ASN A 78 -9.67 8.19 -4.36
N LEU A 79 -9.71 8.00 -3.04
CA LEU A 79 -8.89 7.03 -2.30
C LEU A 79 -9.72 5.90 -1.63
N THR A 80 -10.93 5.64 -2.14
CA THR A 80 -11.86 4.61 -1.61
C THR A 80 -11.51 3.19 -2.01
#